data_AF-A0A8J7B3W4-F1
#
_entry.id   AF-A0A8J7B3W4-F1
#
_cell.length_a   1.000
_cell.length_b   1.000
_cell.length_c   1.000
_cell.angle_alpha   90.00
_cell.angle_beta   90.00
_cell.angle_gamma   90.00
#
_symmetry.space_group_name_H-M   'P 1'
#
loop_
_entity.id
_entity.type
_entity.pdbx_description
1 polymer ?
#
loop_
_entity_poly.entity_id
_entity_poly.type
_entity_poly.pdbx_seq_one_letter_code
_entity_poly.pdbx_strand_id
1 'polypeptide(L)'
;MSQRISNYRLRSSRAVRFRIALSLIAGGLPLLIYPGVFIGVSISLAAPWTDNEPLLTVVAKSVLIGSISYPLVYFVSLVMTLVMAKIRRTAIAFKVSLVPLAYLLVLALLVAVWASLPSG
;
A
#
# COMPACT_ATOMS: atom_id res chain seq x y z
N MET A 1 24.34 -12.17 34.89
CA MET A 1 22.91 -11.95 34.58
C MET A 1 22.65 -10.74 33.67
N SER A 2 23.41 -9.63 33.80
CA SER A 2 23.26 -8.40 32.99
C SER A 2 23.50 -8.57 31.47
N GLN A 3 24.47 -9.40 31.05
CA GLN A 3 24.77 -9.60 29.62
C GLN A 3 23.65 -10.27 28.80
N ARG A 4 22.84 -11.15 29.41
CA ARG A 4 21.73 -11.81 28.69
C ARG A 4 20.64 -10.81 28.28
N ILE A 5 20.29 -9.87 29.17
CA ILE A 5 19.21 -8.88 28.94
C ILE A 5 19.58 -7.92 27.79
N SER A 6 20.86 -7.54 27.68
CA SER A 6 21.40 -6.74 26.57
C SER A 6 21.22 -7.44 25.22
N ASN A 7 21.57 -8.73 25.13
CA ASN A 7 21.48 -9.50 23.90
C ASN A 7 20.04 -9.67 23.39
N TYR A 8 19.05 -9.81 24.28
CA TYR A 8 17.63 -9.88 23.88
C TYR A 8 17.12 -8.56 23.28
N ARG A 9 17.51 -7.39 23.83
CA ARG A 9 17.11 -6.08 23.29
C ARG A 9 17.71 -5.80 21.91
N LEU A 10 18.99 -6.15 21.71
CA LEU A 10 19.67 -5.95 20.43
C LEU A 10 19.09 -6.84 19.31
N ARG A 11 18.76 -8.10 19.61
CA ARG A 11 18.17 -9.04 18.65
C ARG A 11 16.74 -8.65 18.28
N SER A 12 15.94 -8.21 19.25
CA SER A 12 14.59 -7.66 19.03
C SER A 12 14.62 -6.43 18.11
N SER A 13 15.55 -5.50 18.33
CA SER A 13 15.68 -4.28 17.52
C SER A 13 16.04 -4.58 16.05
N ARG A 14 16.95 -5.53 15.79
CA ARG A 14 17.28 -5.93 14.40
C ARG A 14 16.11 -6.63 13.71
N ALA A 15 15.42 -7.55 14.40
CA ALA A 15 14.28 -8.26 13.84
C ALA A 15 13.13 -7.32 13.46
N VAL A 16 12.83 -6.31 14.30
CA VAL A 16 11.80 -5.31 14.00
C VAL A 16 12.19 -4.44 12.79
N ARG A 17 13.46 -4.00 12.72
CA ARG A 17 13.95 -3.23 11.56
C ARG A 17 13.85 -4.03 10.26
N PHE A 18 14.21 -5.32 10.31
CA PHE A 18 14.09 -6.21 9.15
C PHE A 18 12.63 -6.34 8.70
N ARG A 19 11.68 -6.52 9.63
CA ARG A 19 10.25 -6.59 9.33
C ARG A 19 9.72 -5.29 8.71
N ILE A 20 10.13 -4.14 9.22
CA ILE A 20 9.78 -2.82 8.66
C ILE A 20 10.29 -2.71 7.23
N ALA A 21 11.55 -3.05 6.99
CA ALA A 21 12.14 -3.02 5.65
C ALA A 21 11.42 -3.96 4.69
N LEU A 22 11.15 -5.19 5.12
CA LEU A 22 10.41 -6.17 4.33
C LEU A 22 9.01 -5.68 3.97
N SER A 23 8.26 -5.08 4.92
CA SER A 23 6.94 -4.54 4.63
C SER A 23 6.97 -3.36 3.65
N LEU A 24 7.97 -2.49 3.76
CA LEU A 24 8.14 -1.39 2.82
C LEU A 24 8.55 -1.90 1.43
N ILE A 25 9.43 -2.90 1.33
CA ILE A 25 9.82 -3.48 0.04
C ILE A 25 8.62 -4.17 -0.62
N ALA A 26 7.86 -4.96 0.14
CA ALA A 26 6.66 -5.62 -0.37
C ALA A 26 5.59 -4.61 -0.81
N GLY A 27 5.37 -3.55 -0.04
CA GLY A 27 4.55 -2.42 -0.46
C GLY A 27 5.16 -1.63 -1.63
N GLY A 28 6.49 -1.57 -1.76
CA GLY A 28 7.13 -0.85 -2.85
C GLY A 28 7.02 -1.56 -4.19
N LEU A 29 6.77 -2.87 -4.20
CA LEU A 29 6.80 -3.70 -5.39
C LEU A 29 5.87 -3.21 -6.51
N PRO A 30 4.60 -2.81 -6.24
CA PRO A 30 3.71 -2.30 -7.29
C PRO A 30 4.16 -0.97 -7.90
N LEU A 31 5.05 -0.21 -7.25
CA LEU A 31 5.57 1.03 -7.85
C LEU A 31 6.45 0.77 -9.07
N LEU A 32 7.04 -0.42 -9.18
CA LEU A 32 7.86 -0.80 -10.34
C LEU A 32 7.01 -0.91 -11.62
N ILE A 33 5.75 -1.32 -11.48
CA ILE A 33 4.81 -1.44 -12.61
C ILE A 33 3.92 -0.20 -12.76
N TYR A 34 3.97 0.73 -11.80
CA TYR A 34 3.10 1.91 -11.76
C TYR A 34 3.13 2.77 -13.03
N PRO A 35 4.27 3.01 -13.71
CA PRO A 35 4.25 3.76 -14.98
C PRO A 35 3.30 3.15 -16.02
N GLY A 36 3.26 1.83 -16.13
CA GLY A 36 2.32 1.13 -17.03
C GLY A 36 0.88 1.23 -16.56
N VAL A 37 0.64 1.08 -15.25
CA VAL A 37 -0.70 1.27 -14.66
C VAL A 37 -1.20 2.68 -14.89
N PHE A 38 -0.37 3.70 -14.67
CA PHE A 38 -0.71 5.10 -14.87
C PHE A 38 -1.12 5.38 -16.32
N ILE A 39 -0.36 4.89 -17.30
CA ILE A 39 -0.72 5.01 -18.72
C ILE A 39 -2.09 4.36 -19.00
N GLY A 40 -2.30 3.13 -18.55
CA GLY A 40 -3.58 2.42 -18.75
C GLY A 40 -4.76 3.14 -18.11
N VAL A 41 -4.55 3.70 -16.91
CA VAL A 41 -5.52 4.51 -16.18
C VAL A 41 -5.82 5.82 -16.91
N SER A 42 -4.81 6.53 -17.41
CA SER A 42 -5.00 7.78 -18.18
C SER A 42 -5.79 7.53 -19.46
N ILE A 43 -5.51 6.44 -20.18
CA ILE A 43 -6.28 6.04 -21.37
C ILE A 43 -7.73 5.72 -21.00
N SER A 44 -7.93 4.95 -19.93
CA SER A 44 -9.27 4.55 -19.46
C SER A 44 -10.11 5.76 -19.01
N LEU A 45 -9.49 6.76 -18.37
CA LEU A 45 -10.17 7.99 -17.98
C LEU A 45 -10.52 8.88 -19.19
N ALA A 46 -9.78 8.78 -20.29
CA ALA A 46 -10.04 9.53 -21.52
C ALA A 46 -11.16 8.91 -22.38
N ALA A 47 -11.51 7.64 -22.15
CA ALA A 47 -12.58 6.97 -22.88
C ALA A 47 -13.97 7.51 -22.46
N PRO A 48 -14.93 7.64 -23.40
CA PRO A 48 -16.30 8.01 -23.07
C PRO A 48 -16.97 6.95 -22.20
N TRP A 49 -17.51 7.36 -21.06
CA TRP A 49 -18.21 6.49 -20.12
C TRP A 49 -19.68 6.39 -20.51
N THR A 50 -20.19 5.17 -20.63
CA THR A 50 -21.62 4.91 -20.84
C THR A 50 -22.25 4.61 -19.48
N ASP A 51 -23.12 5.50 -18.98
CA ASP A 51 -23.75 5.40 -17.65
C ASP A 51 -24.85 4.32 -17.56
N ASN A 52 -24.79 3.29 -18.41
CA ASN A 52 -25.81 2.24 -18.47
C ASN A 52 -25.82 1.38 -17.18
N GLU A 53 -24.71 1.36 -16.42
CA GLU A 53 -24.62 0.65 -15.13
C GLU A 53 -23.97 1.52 -14.03
N PRO A 54 -24.78 2.11 -13.12
CA PRO A 54 -24.27 3.06 -12.14
C PRO A 54 -23.36 2.41 -11.10
N LEU A 55 -23.62 1.16 -10.69
CA LEU A 55 -22.83 0.46 -9.67
C LEU A 55 -21.46 0.03 -10.22
N LEU A 56 -21.40 -0.51 -11.44
CA LEU A 56 -20.14 -0.89 -12.09
C LEU A 56 -19.23 0.34 -12.28
N THR A 57 -19.83 1.45 -12.70
CA THR A 57 -19.12 2.73 -12.91
C THR A 57 -18.51 3.28 -11.61
N VAL A 58 -19.24 3.22 -10.49
CA VAL A 58 -18.73 3.68 -9.18
C VAL A 58 -17.56 2.82 -8.71
N VAL A 59 -17.65 1.50 -8.85
CA VAL A 59 -16.57 0.59 -8.43
C VAL A 59 -15.34 0.78 -9.33
N ALA A 60 -15.52 0.88 -10.65
CA ALA A 60 -14.42 1.12 -11.59
C ALA A 60 -13.70 2.45 -11.32
N LYS A 61 -14.45 3.53 -11.06
CA LYS A 61 -13.88 4.84 -10.66
C LYS A 61 -13.12 4.74 -9.34
N SER A 62 -13.65 3.99 -8.38
CA SER A 62 -12.99 3.77 -7.08
C SER A 62 -11.67 3.02 -7.24
N VAL A 63 -11.61 2.01 -8.11
CA VAL A 63 -10.38 1.28 -8.46
C VAL A 63 -9.37 2.19 -9.15
N LEU A 64 -9.82 3.02 -10.11
CA LEU A 64 -8.98 4.00 -10.83
C LEU A 64 -8.35 5.02 -9.88
N ILE A 65 -9.18 5.71 -9.11
CA ILE A 65 -8.73 6.72 -8.13
C ILE A 65 -7.83 6.07 -7.08
N GLY A 66 -8.22 4.89 -6.60
CA GLY A 66 -7.43 4.14 -5.63
C GLY A 66 -6.03 3.84 -6.16
N SER A 67 -5.95 3.33 -7.39
CA SER A 67 -4.68 3.03 -8.06
C SER A 67 -3.80 4.28 -8.21
N ILE A 68 -4.36 5.41 -8.65
CA ILE A 68 -3.62 6.68 -8.80
C ILE A 68 -3.10 7.20 -7.45
N SER A 69 -3.88 7.04 -6.38
CA SER A 69 -3.49 7.53 -5.05
C SER A 69 -2.43 6.65 -4.38
N TYR A 70 -2.16 5.46 -4.91
CA TYR A 70 -1.24 4.49 -4.32
C TYR A 70 0.18 5.02 -4.07
N PRO A 71 0.86 5.67 -5.03
CA PRO A 71 2.20 6.21 -4.79
C PRO A 71 2.21 7.22 -3.65
N LEU A 72 1.18 8.06 -3.55
CA LEU A 72 1.06 9.03 -2.45
C LEU A 72 0.96 8.31 -1.10
N VAL A 73 0.12 7.28 -0.99
CA VAL A 73 -0.01 6.47 0.23
C VAL A 73 1.31 5.83 0.61
N TYR A 74 2.03 5.27 -0.36
CA TYR A 74 3.35 4.67 -0.13
C TYR A 74 4.37 5.69 0.37
N PHE A 75 4.50 6.84 -0.31
CA PHE A 75 5.47 7.89 0.07
C PHE A 75 5.17 8.47 1.46
N VAL A 76 3.90 8.74 1.78
CA VAL A 76 3.51 9.23 3.12
C VAL A 76 3.86 8.20 4.19
N SER A 77 3.53 6.92 3.96
CA SER A 77 3.87 5.84 4.88
C SER A 77 5.40 5.69 5.06
N LEU A 78 6.17 5.77 3.97
CA LEU A 78 7.63 5.69 4.01
C LEU A 78 8.22 6.82 4.87
N VAL A 79 7.83 8.07 4.61
CA VAL A 79 8.31 9.23 5.36
C VAL A 79 7.93 9.12 6.84
N MET A 80 6.67 8.80 7.14
CA MET A 80 6.22 8.62 8.52
C MET A 80 6.95 7.48 9.23
N THR A 81 7.22 6.36 8.54
CA THR A 81 7.98 5.24 9.09
C THR A 81 9.40 5.66 9.47
N LEU A 82 10.09 6.40 8.58
CA LEU A 82 11.43 6.92 8.83
C LEU A 82 11.46 7.89 10.01
N VAL A 83 10.50 8.81 10.08
CA VAL A 83 10.37 9.76 11.20
C VAL A 83 10.13 9.03 12.52
N MET A 84 9.20 8.08 12.55
CA MET A 84 8.86 7.29 13.76
C MET A 84 10.02 6.40 14.21
N ALA A 85 10.78 5.84 13.26
CA ALA A 85 11.99 5.08 13.55
C ALA A 85 13.09 5.97 14.16
N LYS A 86 13.24 7.22 13.66
CA LYS A 86 14.22 8.20 14.17
C LYS A 86 13.94 8.57 15.63
N ILE A 87 12.68 8.77 16.01
CA ILE A 87 12.27 9.07 17.40
C ILE A 87 12.13 7.82 18.29
N ARG A 88 12.71 6.68 17.88
CA ARG A 88 12.72 5.39 18.59
C ARG A 88 11.34 4.82 18.92
N ARG A 89 10.29 5.23 18.20
CA ARG A 89 8.92 4.68 18.29
C ARG A 89 8.75 3.50 17.33
N THR A 90 9.52 2.44 17.55
CA THR A 90 9.60 1.27 16.65
C THR A 90 8.28 0.54 16.44
N ALA A 91 7.43 0.46 17.48
CA ALA A 91 6.11 -0.14 17.37
C ALA A 91 5.18 0.63 16.42
N ILE A 92 5.24 1.97 16.44
CA ILE A 92 4.45 2.81 15.54
C ILE A 92 5.04 2.78 14.13
N ALA A 93 6.36 2.85 14.00
CA ALA A 93 7.04 2.72 12.71
C ALA A 93 6.64 1.41 11.99
N PHE A 94 6.54 0.30 12.72
CA PHE A 94 6.06 -0.96 12.16
C PHE A 94 4.59 -0.94 11.74
N LYS A 95 3.70 -0.33 12.54
CA LYS A 95 2.28 -0.20 12.14
C LYS A 95 2.13 0.64 10.88
N VAL A 96 2.87 1.75 10.80
CA VAL A 96 2.82 2.67 9.65
C VAL A 96 3.39 1.99 8.40
N SER A 97 4.45 1.19 8.52
CA SER A 97 5.05 0.47 7.38
C SER A 97 4.15 -0.60 6.77
N LEU A 98 3.10 -1.02 7.48
CA LEU A 98 2.08 -1.94 6.99
C LEU A 98 0.95 -1.23 6.22
N VAL A 99 0.82 0.09 6.32
CA VAL A 99 -0.25 0.86 5.66
C VAL A 99 -0.30 0.62 4.14
N PRO A 100 0.82 0.62 3.40
CA PRO A 100 0.78 0.36 1.95
C PRO A 100 0.27 -1.05 1.63
N LEU A 101 0.64 -2.05 2.42
CA LEU A 101 0.15 -3.43 2.25
C LEU A 101 -1.34 -3.55 2.54
N ALA A 102 -1.83 -2.91 3.61
CA ALA A 102 -3.25 -2.87 3.91
C ALA A 102 -4.04 -2.16 2.81
N TYR A 103 -3.50 -1.06 2.28
CA TYR A 103 -4.08 -0.34 1.16
C TYR A 103 -4.18 -1.21 -0.10
N LEU A 104 -3.11 -1.92 -0.46
CA LEU A 104 -3.11 -2.86 -1.57
C LEU A 104 -4.14 -3.97 -1.39
N LEU A 105 -4.33 -4.46 -0.17
CA LEU A 105 -5.33 -5.48 0.12
C LEU A 105 -6.75 -4.95 -0.12
N VAL A 106 -7.04 -3.72 0.33
CA VAL A 106 -8.33 -3.05 0.05
C VAL A 106 -8.52 -2.84 -1.46
N LEU A 107 -7.47 -2.39 -2.16
CA LEU A 107 -7.51 -2.20 -3.61
C LEU A 107 -7.74 -3.52 -4.36
N ALA A 108 -7.08 -4.60 -3.92
CA ALA A 108 -7.28 -5.93 -4.49
C ALA A 108 -8.71 -6.45 -4.26
N LEU A 109 -9.31 -6.18 -3.10
CA LEU A 109 -10.71 -6.49 -2.84
C LEU A 109 -11.64 -5.69 -3.74
N LEU A 110 -11.38 -4.39 -3.95
CA LEU A 110 -12.16 -3.57 -4.87
C LEU A 110 -12.09 -4.09 -6.31
N VAL A 111 -10.90 -4.49 -6.76
CA VAL A 111 -10.71 -5.13 -8.07
C VAL A 111 -11.43 -6.47 -8.16
N ALA A 112 -11.39 -7.28 -7.11
CA ALA A 112 -12.10 -8.56 -7.06
C ALA A 112 -13.62 -8.37 -7.13
N VAL A 113 -14.15 -7.39 -6.38
CA VAL A 113 -15.57 -7.00 -6.46
C VAL A 113 -15.91 -6.57 -7.87
N TRP A 114 -15.13 -5.65 -8.45
CA TRP A 114 -15.34 -5.19 -9.83
C TRP A 114 -15.35 -6.34 -10.84
N ALA A 115 -14.39 -7.25 -10.77
CA ALA A 115 -14.28 -8.40 -11.68
C ALA A 115 -15.39 -9.45 -11.47
N SER A 116 -16.02 -9.46 -10.30
CA SER A 116 -17.14 -10.37 -9.99
C SER A 116 -18.51 -9.81 -10.39
N LEU A 117 -18.60 -8.51 -10.69
CA LEU A 117 -19.85 -7.91 -11.14
C LEU A 117 -20.15 -8.40 -12.56
N PRO A 118 -21.39 -8.83 -12.84
CA PRO A 118 -21.79 -9.24 -14.18
C PRO A 118 -21.64 -8.04 -15.12
N SER A 119 -20.79 -8.17 -16.13
CA SER A 119 -20.73 -7.27 -17.27
C SER A 119 -21.85 -7.69 -18.24
N GLY A 120 -23.01 -7.02 -18.16
CA GLY A 120 -24.15 -7.24 -19.05
C GLY A 120 -23.83 -7.02 -20.51
#